data_AF-A0A482WGZ8-F1
#
_entry.id   AF-A0A482WGZ8-F1
#
_cell.length_a   1.000
_cell.length_b   1.000
_cell.length_c   1.000
_cell.angle_alpha   90.00
_cell.angle_beta   90.00
_cell.angle_gamma   90.00
#
_symmetry.space_group_name_H-M   'P 1'
#
loop_
_entity.id
_entity.type
_entity.pdbx_description
1 polymer ?
#
loop_
_entity_poly.entity_id
_entity_poly.type
_entity_poly.pdbx_seq_one_letter_code
_entity_poly.pdbx_strand_id
1 'polypeptide(L)'
;MGPNAYIELLCFSCTVSSRCDVSNREEVLALAARVRAEVGDVTMLVNNAGIMPCRPLPNHKPEEIRKIFDVNVLAHFWIIID
;
A
#
# COMPACT_ATOMS: atom_id res chain seq x y z
N MET A 1 -6.84 8.88 11.62
CA MET A 1 -6.87 8.02 10.42
C MET A 1 -6.71 6.59 10.90
N GLY A 2 -7.58 5.67 10.47
CA GLY A 2 -7.64 4.30 10.98
C GLY A 2 -6.46 3.42 10.52
N PRO A 3 -6.33 2.20 11.06
CA PRO A 3 -5.20 1.29 10.77
C PRO A 3 -5.24 0.65 9.38
N ASN A 4 -6.21 1.00 8.54
CA ASN A 4 -6.41 0.37 7.24
C ASN A 4 -5.75 1.22 6.15
N ALA A 5 -4.66 0.71 5.60
CA ALA A 5 -4.11 1.14 4.33
C ALA A 5 -5.02 0.65 3.19
N TYR A 6 -5.20 1.46 2.16
CA TYR A 6 -5.95 1.10 0.96
C TYR A 6 -5.06 1.37 -0.25
N ILE A 7 -5.05 0.44 -1.21
CA ILE A 7 -4.46 0.65 -2.53
C ILE A 7 -5.61 0.90 -3.50
N GLU A 8 -5.51 1.98 -4.26
CA GLU A 8 -6.43 2.26 -5.35
C GLU A 8 -5.69 2.09 -6.69
N LEU A 9 -6.21 1.18 -7.51
CA LEU A 9 -5.69 0.92 -8.85
C LEU A 9 -6.72 1.43 -9.86
N LEU A 10 -6.26 2.29 -10.77
CA LEU A 10 -7.10 2.96 -11.75
C LEU A 10 -6.73 2.50 -13.17
N CYS A 11 -7.76 2.07 -13.92
CA CYS A 11 -7.71 1.87 -15.36
C CYS A 11 -8.56 2.95 -16.05
N PHE A 12 -8.27 3.24 -17.33
CA PHE A 12 -8.86 4.36 -18.07
C PHE A 12 -10.40 4.30 -18.17
N SER A 13 -11.02 3.11 -18.01
CA SER A 13 -12.46 2.88 -18.09
C SER A 13 -13.10 2.35 -16.80
N CYS A 14 -12.32 1.97 -15.79
CA CYS A 14 -12.85 1.42 -14.53
C CYS A 14 -11.90 1.63 -13.34
N THR A 15 -12.49 1.84 -12.16
CA THR A 15 -11.77 1.90 -10.88
C THR A 15 -11.94 0.59 -10.14
N VAL A 16 -10.83 0.01 -9.67
CA VAL A 16 -10.87 -1.15 -8.75
C VAL A 16 -10.35 -0.71 -7.40
N SER A 17 -11.20 -0.84 -6.38
CA SER A 17 -10.81 -0.64 -4.99
C SER A 17 -10.74 -1.99 -4.29
N SER A 18 -9.70 -2.20 -3.50
CA SER A 18 -9.51 -3.42 -2.73
C SER A 18 -8.75 -3.14 -1.45
N ARG A 19 -9.07 -3.87 -0.39
CA ARG A 19 -8.33 -3.80 0.86
C ARG A 19 -7.06 -4.64 0.75
N CYS A 20 -5.92 -4.08 1.13
CA CYS A 20 -4.63 -4.74 1.13
C CYS A 20 -3.74 -4.11 2.21
N ASP A 21 -3.07 -4.92 3.03
CA ASP A 21 -1.99 -4.40 3.87
C ASP A 21 -0.74 -4.18 3.01
N VAL A 22 -0.46 -2.93 2.68
CA VAL A 22 0.71 -2.55 1.85
C VAL A 22 2.06 -2.91 2.46
N SER A 23 2.12 -3.18 3.78
CA SER A 23 3.34 -3.65 4.42
C SER A 23 3.61 -5.14 4.16
N ASN A 24 2.61 -5.88 3.70
CA ASN A 24 2.74 -7.28 3.31
C ASN A 24 2.95 -7.39 1.80
N ARG A 25 4.20 -7.63 1.39
CA ARG A 25 4.56 -7.76 -0.03
C ARG A 25 3.76 -8.84 -0.75
N GLU A 26 3.49 -9.98 -0.10
CA GLU A 26 2.77 -11.09 -0.75
C GLU A 26 1.31 -10.73 -1.05
N GLU A 27 0.66 -9.98 -0.15
CA GLU A 27 -0.69 -9.46 -0.40
C GLU A 27 -0.73 -8.45 -1.55
N VAL A 28 0.27 -7.57 -1.64
CA VAL A 28 0.39 -6.60 -2.74
C VAL A 28 0.51 -7.32 -4.08
N LEU A 29 1.38 -8.34 -4.16
CA LEU A 29 1.58 -9.13 -5.38
C LEU A 29 0.33 -9.92 -5.78
N ALA A 30 -0.35 -10.54 -4.81
CA ALA A 30 -1.59 -11.25 -5.05
C ALA A 30 -2.69 -10.31 -5.56
N LEU A 31 -2.78 -9.10 -4.99
CA LEU A 31 -3.72 -8.09 -5.46
C LEU A 31 -3.39 -7.61 -6.86
N ALA A 32 -2.12 -7.32 -7.15
CA ALA A 32 -1.69 -6.87 -8.48
C ALA A 32 -2.00 -7.90 -9.56
N ALA A 33 -1.74 -9.19 -9.30
CA ALA A 33 -2.08 -10.29 -10.19
C ALA A 33 -3.59 -10.38 -10.45
N ARG A 34 -4.40 -10.26 -9.39
CA ARG A 34 -5.86 -10.29 -9.50
C ARG A 34 -6.40 -9.11 -10.29
N VAL A 35 -5.94 -7.89 -10.00
CA VAL A 35 -6.38 -6.69 -10.73
C VAL A 35 -6.00 -6.79 -12.20
N ARG A 36 -4.77 -7.23 -12.52
CA ARG A 36 -4.37 -7.43 -13.92
C ARG A 36 -5.26 -8.44 -14.65
N ALA A 37 -5.69 -9.51 -13.97
CA ALA A 37 -6.62 -10.48 -14.54
C ALA A 37 -8.05 -9.93 -14.72
N GLU A 38 -8.51 -9.04 -13.84
CA GLU A 38 -9.86 -8.47 -13.87
C GLU A 38 -10.01 -7.30 -14.86
N VAL A 39 -9.02 -6.40 -14.92
CA VAL A 39 -9.14 -5.14 -15.68
C VAL A 39 -8.09 -4.94 -16.77
N GLY A 40 -7.15 -5.86 -16.92
CA GLY A 40 -6.03 -5.74 -17.87
C GLY A 40 -4.92 -4.83 -17.35
N ASP A 41 -4.27 -4.12 -18.27
CA ASP A 41 -3.11 -3.29 -17.94
C ASP A 41 -3.53 -2.03 -17.14
N VAL A 42 -2.94 -1.89 -15.95
CA VAL A 42 -3.14 -0.73 -15.08
C VAL A 42 -2.28 0.43 -15.60
N THR A 43 -2.92 1.57 -15.87
CA THR A 43 -2.22 2.77 -16.35
C THR A 43 -1.97 3.80 -15.25
N MET A 44 -2.69 3.72 -14.14
CA MET A 44 -2.55 4.63 -13.00
C MET A 44 -2.60 3.86 -11.68
N LEU A 45 -1.62 4.13 -10.82
CA LEU A 45 -1.51 3.59 -9.48
C LEU A 45 -1.60 4.73 -8.46
N VAL A 46 -2.42 4.57 -7.43
CA VAL A 46 -2.49 5.49 -6.30
C VAL A 46 -2.15 4.75 -5.01
N ASN A 47 -0.92 4.97 -4.53
CA ASN A 47 -0.51 4.48 -3.22
C ASN A 47 -0.86 5.52 -2.13
N ASN A 48 -2.08 5.47 -1.61
CA ASN A 48 -2.55 6.37 -0.55
C ASN A 48 -2.41 5.79 0.86
N ALA A 49 -1.53 4.81 1.05
CA ALA A 49 -1.30 4.21 2.36
C ALA A 49 -0.27 5.02 3.16
N GLY A 50 -0.68 5.49 4.34
CA GLY A 50 0.20 6.24 5.21
C GLY A 50 -0.20 6.11 6.67
N ILE A 51 0.79 5.84 7.53
CA ILE A 51 0.63 5.96 8.98
C ILE A 51 1.55 7.03 9.53
N MET A 52 1.05 7.81 10.48
CA MET A 52 1.83 8.86 11.14
C MET A 52 1.53 8.87 12.64
N PRO A 53 2.17 7.99 13.42
CA PRO A 53 2.09 8.09 14.86
C PRO A 53 2.79 9.37 15.34
N CYS A 54 2.05 10.23 16.04
CA CYS A 54 2.51 11.57 16.42
C CYS A 54 3.02 11.59 17.87
N ARG A 55 4.33 11.48 18.06
CA ARG A 55 4.98 11.60 19.38
C ARG A 55 6.46 11.98 19.21
N PRO A 56 7.13 12.46 20.26
CA PRO A 56 8.56 12.71 20.22
C PRO A 56 9.33 11.42 19.88
N LEU A 57 10.42 11.54 19.12
CA LEU A 57 11.23 10.39 18.67
C LEU A 57 11.62 9.41 19.81
N PRO A 58 12.05 9.87 21.00
CA PRO A 58 12.41 8.97 22.11
C PRO A 58 11.23 8.14 22.65
N ASN A 59 9.99 8.58 22.40
CA ASN A 59 8.79 7.93 22.91
C ASN A 59 8.20 6.91 21.92
N HIS A 60 8.79 6.77 20.73
CA HIS A 60 8.39 5.73 19.78
C HIS A 60 8.91 4.37 20.20
N LYS A 61 8.09 3.34 20.05
CA LYS A 61 8.54 1.97 20.15
C LYS A 61 9.23 1.53 18.85
N PRO A 62 10.25 0.65 18.90
CA PRO A 62 10.94 0.19 17.70
C PRO A 62 10.02 -0.40 16.63
N GLU A 63 8.96 -1.12 17.02
CA GLU A 63 7.95 -1.67 16.13
C GLU A 63 7.14 -0.61 15.38
N GLU A 64 6.91 0.55 16.00
CA GLU A 64 6.18 1.66 15.38
C GLU A 64 7.06 2.35 14.33
N ILE A 65 8.35 2.49 14.62
CA ILE A 65 9.32 3.00 13.64
C ILE A 65 9.39 2.06 12.44
N ARG A 66 9.53 0.74 12.66
CA ARG A 66 9.53 -0.25 11.57
C ARG A 66 8.26 -0.18 10.73
N LYS A 67 7.09 -0.18 11.37
CA LYS A 67 5.81 -0.10 10.64
C LYS A 67 5.68 1.17 9.79
N ILE A 68 6.22 2.32 10.24
CA ILE A 68 6.26 3.55 9.43
C ILE A 68 7.07 3.32 8.16
N PHE A 69 8.24 2.70 8.25
CA PHE A 69 9.04 2.38 7.06
C PHE A 69 8.36 1.34 6.19
N ASP A 70 7.76 0.30 6.78
CA ASP A 70 7.08 -0.74 6.01
C ASP A 70 5.91 -0.17 5.19
N VAL A 71 5.10 0.73 5.78
CA VAL A 71 3.92 1.32 5.14
C VAL A 71 4.26 2.53 4.27
N ASN A 72 5.05 3.47 4.76
CA ASN A 72 5.24 4.75 4.07
C ASN A 72 6.40 4.72 3.08
N VAL A 73 7.31 3.74 3.19
CA VAL A 73 8.53 3.67 2.36
C VAL A 73 8.55 2.39 1.54
N LEU A 74 8.64 1.22 2.19
CA LEU A 74 8.80 -0.07 1.52
C LEU A 74 7.61 -0.43 0.62
N ALA A 75 6.39 -0.13 1.06
CA ALA A 75 5.17 -0.28 0.26
C ALA A 75 5.28 0.27 -1.17
N HIS A 76 5.91 1.43 -1.36
CA HIS A 76 6.04 2.05 -2.68
C HIS A 76 6.86 1.19 -3.64
N PHE A 77 7.85 0.46 -3.11
CA PHE A 77 8.69 -0.41 -3.93
C PHE A 77 7.98 -1.71 -4.31
N TRP A 78 7.14 -2.25 -3.42
CA TRP A 78 6.39 -3.49 -3.70
C TRP A 78 5.41 -3.36 -4.86
N ILE A 79 4.92 -2.15 -5.14
CA ILE A 79 3.92 -1.92 -6.18
C ILE A 79 4.55 -1.50 -7.52
N ILE A 80 5.83 -1.10 -7.54
CA ILE A 80 6.53 -0.64 -8.75
C ILE A 80 7.44 -1.72 -9.37
N ILE A 81 7.97 -2.63 -8.54
CA ILE A 81 9.02 -3.57 -8.97
C ILE A 81 8.46 -4.81 -9.72
N ASP A 82 7.15 -4.90 -9.96
CA ASP A 82 6.47 -5.99 -10.67
C ASP A 82 5.31 -5.45 -11.56
#